data_AF-A0A836T8K2-F1
#
_entry.id   AF-A0A836T8K2-F1
#
_cell.length_a   1.000
_cell.length_b   1.000
_cell.length_c   1.000
_cell.angle_alpha   90.00
_cell.angle_beta   90.00
_cell.angle_gamma   90.00
#
_symmetry.space_group_name_H-M   'P 1'
#
loop_
_entity.id
_entity.type
_entity.pdbx_description
1 polymer ?
#
loop_
_entity_poly.entity_id
_entity_poly.type
_entity_poly.pdbx_seq_one_letter_code
_entity_poly.pdbx_strand_id
1 'polypeptide(L)'
;TYIASCSQRGNIGQVTIGLSPLIPKPGTPFQWHPMESVQSLKKKFMKVRKALGRLPHIKLSFGSPNEAYLQTYLSRGDRRVLSFFKTYLANGHDAKKALAESSPSPDSFVYRQYEKDDILPWDIVDHGYKNDFLWSDYQRGLKEGVTPVCDTAVCKICGIC
;
A
#
# COMPACT_ATOMS: atom_id res chain seq x y z
N THR A 1 27.57 -16.17 -7.97
CA THR A 1 26.52 -15.82 -6.98
C THR A 1 26.89 -14.49 -6.34
N TYR A 2 25.93 -13.73 -5.79
CA TYR A 2 26.20 -12.46 -5.06
C TYR A 2 27.38 -12.59 -4.08
N ILE A 3 27.40 -13.69 -3.32
CA ILE A 3 28.47 -14.02 -2.37
C ILE A 3 29.84 -14.09 -3.06
N ALA A 4 29.96 -14.80 -4.18
CA ALA A 4 31.21 -14.94 -4.91
C ALA A 4 31.71 -13.61 -5.53
N SER A 5 30.78 -12.74 -5.94
CA SER A 5 31.13 -11.41 -6.47
C SER A 5 31.58 -10.45 -5.37
N CYS A 6 30.98 -10.52 -4.18
CA CYS A 6 31.32 -9.65 -3.07
C CYS A 6 32.51 -10.16 -2.24
N SER A 7 32.76 -11.47 -2.16
CA SER A 7 33.87 -12.05 -1.39
C SER A 7 35.24 -11.60 -1.91
N GLN A 8 35.36 -11.32 -3.21
CA GLN A 8 36.57 -10.76 -3.83
C GLN A 8 36.96 -9.37 -3.29
N ARG A 9 36.02 -8.67 -2.64
CA ARG A 9 36.23 -7.32 -2.08
C ARG A 9 36.59 -7.34 -0.58
N GLY A 10 36.75 -8.52 0.03
CA GLY A 10 37.16 -8.67 1.44
C GLY A 10 36.07 -8.43 2.48
N ASN A 11 34.95 -7.78 2.12
CA ASN A 11 33.76 -7.63 2.96
C ASN A 11 32.49 -7.78 2.11
N ILE A 12 31.60 -8.69 2.51
CA ILE A 12 30.34 -8.98 1.79
C ILE A 12 29.20 -8.02 2.20
N GLY A 13 29.30 -7.39 3.37
CA GLY A 13 28.22 -6.57 3.95
C GLY A 13 26.97 -7.39 4.30
N GLN A 14 25.90 -6.71 4.69
CA GLN A 14 24.57 -7.29 4.90
C GLN A 14 23.55 -6.54 4.03
N VAL A 15 22.76 -7.28 3.26
CA VAL A 15 21.66 -6.72 2.46
C VAL A 15 20.35 -6.94 3.20
N THR A 16 19.61 -5.85 3.45
CA THR A 16 18.26 -5.95 4.00
C THR A 16 17.23 -5.87 2.89
N ILE A 17 16.38 -6.88 2.76
CA ILE A 17 15.27 -6.89 1.81
C ILE A 17 13.97 -6.66 2.58
N GLY A 18 13.33 -5.52 2.32
CA GLY A 18 12.05 -5.12 2.89
C GLY A 18 10.89 -5.52 1.99
N LEU A 19 9.86 -6.19 2.51
CA LEU A 19 8.61 -6.41 1.81
C LEU A 19 7.44 -5.89 2.63
N SER A 20 6.69 -4.96 2.06
CA SER A 20 5.49 -4.39 2.66
C SER A 20 4.31 -4.57 1.71
N PRO A 21 3.10 -4.87 2.21
CA PRO A 21 1.91 -4.83 1.37
C PRO A 21 1.71 -3.42 0.80
N LEU A 22 1.22 -3.32 -0.43
CA LEU A 22 0.75 -2.06 -0.98
C LEU A 22 -0.51 -1.64 -0.21
N ILE A 23 -0.53 -0.40 0.27
CA ILE A 23 -1.67 0.20 0.96
C ILE A 23 -2.18 1.32 0.05
N PRO A 24 -3.34 1.16 -0.59
CA PRO A 24 -3.94 2.22 -1.39
C PRO A 24 -4.21 3.45 -0.53
N LYS A 25 -3.66 4.60 -0.93
CA LYS A 25 -3.81 5.86 -0.20
C LYS A 25 -4.58 6.89 -1.04
N PRO A 26 -5.44 7.70 -0.40
CA PRO A 26 -6.01 8.90 -1.02
C PRO A 26 -4.95 9.78 -1.67
N GLY A 27 -5.26 10.36 -2.83
CA GLY A 27 -4.36 11.29 -3.53
C GLY A 27 -3.11 10.61 -4.11
N THR A 28 -3.12 9.28 -4.27
CA THR A 28 -2.06 8.53 -4.94
C THR A 28 -2.59 7.81 -6.19
N PRO A 29 -1.74 7.49 -7.18
CA PRO A 29 -2.20 6.79 -8.38
C PRO A 29 -2.93 5.47 -8.07
N PHE A 30 -2.53 4.75 -7.02
CA PHE A 30 -3.14 3.47 -6.66
C PHE A 30 -4.39 3.61 -5.79
N GLN A 31 -4.97 4.81 -5.62
CA GLN A 31 -6.15 5.03 -4.80
C GLN A 31 -7.38 4.20 -5.23
N TRP A 32 -7.48 3.83 -6.51
CA TRP A 32 -8.57 2.98 -7.03
C TRP A 32 -8.33 1.48 -6.79
N HIS A 33 -7.08 1.05 -6.66
CA HIS A 33 -6.71 -0.36 -6.62
C HIS A 33 -7.02 -0.99 -5.26
N PRO A 34 -7.57 -2.20 -5.16
CA PRO A 34 -7.80 -2.87 -3.88
C PRO A 34 -6.47 -3.29 -3.24
N MET A 35 -6.49 -3.49 -1.93
CA MET A 35 -5.41 -4.23 -1.28
C MET A 35 -5.55 -5.72 -1.59
N GLU A 36 -4.44 -6.40 -1.82
CA GLU A 36 -4.46 -7.86 -1.96
C GLU A 36 -4.85 -8.55 -0.64
N SER A 37 -5.55 -9.68 -0.71
CA SER A 37 -6.02 -10.40 0.49
C SER A 37 -4.89 -10.76 1.45
N VAL A 38 -5.17 -10.62 2.75
CA VAL A 38 -4.24 -10.97 3.84
C VAL A 38 -3.71 -12.40 3.68
N GLN A 39 -4.56 -13.33 3.27
CA GLN A 39 -4.22 -14.73 3.05
C GLN A 39 -3.20 -14.88 1.90
N SER A 40 -3.40 -14.18 0.77
CA SER A 40 -2.47 -14.21 -0.35
C SER A 40 -1.12 -13.58 0.02
N LEU A 41 -1.14 -12.42 0.68
CA LEU A 41 0.07 -11.74 1.15
C LEU A 41 0.90 -12.62 2.09
N LYS A 42 0.26 -13.29 3.06
CA LYS A 42 0.94 -14.24 3.96
C LYS A 42 1.60 -15.39 3.18
N LYS A 43 0.91 -15.95 2.17
CA LYS A 43 1.47 -16.99 1.29
C LYS A 43 2.70 -16.48 0.51
N LYS A 44 2.63 -15.28 -0.06
CA LYS A 44 3.75 -14.66 -0.80
C LYS A 44 4.95 -14.39 0.12
N PHE A 45 4.72 -13.88 1.33
CA PHE A 45 5.79 -13.66 2.32
C PHE A 45 6.48 -14.96 2.72
N MET A 46 5.73 -16.04 2.93
CA MET A 46 6.32 -17.36 3.20
C MET A 46 7.16 -17.86 2.04
N LYS A 47 6.72 -17.67 0.78
CA LYS A 47 7.48 -18.05 -0.41
C LYS A 47 8.81 -17.31 -0.47
N VAL A 48 8.81 -16.00 -0.24
CA VAL A 48 10.04 -15.17 -0.22
C VAL A 48 10.97 -15.60 0.92
N ARG A 49 10.42 -15.83 2.12
CA ARG A 49 11.19 -16.32 3.27
C ARG A 49 11.86 -17.67 2.97
N LYS A 50 11.14 -18.60 2.36
CA LYS A 50 11.68 -19.92 1.98
C LYS A 50 12.80 -19.80 0.94
N ALA A 51 12.65 -18.91 -0.03
CA ALA A 51 13.63 -18.72 -1.10
C ALA A 51 14.91 -17.99 -0.63
N LEU A 52 14.76 -16.94 0.17
CA LEU A 52 15.87 -16.02 0.49
C LEU A 52 16.39 -16.14 1.92
N GLY A 53 15.59 -16.65 2.86
CA GLY A 53 15.92 -16.62 4.30
C GLY A 53 17.08 -17.53 4.72
N ARG A 54 17.55 -18.42 3.84
CA ARG A 54 18.72 -19.27 4.07
C ARG A 54 20.00 -18.74 3.41
N LEU A 55 19.89 -17.67 2.61
CA LEU A 55 21.05 -17.09 1.96
C LEU A 55 21.85 -16.30 3.01
N PRO A 56 23.17 -16.53 3.13
CA PRO A 56 23.99 -15.79 4.07
C PRO A 56 24.04 -14.32 3.65
N HIS A 57 24.28 -13.43 4.62
CA HIS A 57 24.36 -11.99 4.42
C HIS A 57 23.06 -11.30 3.94
N ILE A 58 21.91 -11.98 4.02
CA ILE A 58 20.59 -11.41 3.75
C ILE A 58 19.77 -11.32 5.03
N LYS A 59 19.23 -10.13 5.31
CA LYS A 59 18.22 -9.89 6.35
C LYS A 59 16.88 -9.63 5.67
N LEU A 60 15.84 -10.34 6.09
CA LEU A 60 14.47 -10.11 5.60
C LEU A 60 13.69 -9.30 6.63
N SER A 61 13.00 -8.25 6.18
CA SER A 61 12.06 -7.47 6.98
C SER A 61 10.71 -7.46 6.29
N PHE A 62 9.67 -7.95 6.95
CA PHE A 62 8.32 -7.98 6.38
C PHE A 62 7.37 -7.12 7.20
N GLY A 63 6.56 -6.30 6.53
CA GLY A 63 5.42 -5.63 7.15
C GLY A 63 4.35 -6.62 7.61
N SER A 64 3.37 -6.16 8.37
CA SER A 64 2.24 -7.00 8.81
C SER A 64 1.07 -6.89 7.83
N PRO A 65 0.61 -8.00 7.19
CA PRO A 65 -0.59 -7.98 6.37
C PRO A 65 -1.85 -7.57 7.13
N ASN A 66 -1.94 -7.86 8.43
CA ASN A 66 -3.08 -7.46 9.25
C ASN A 66 -3.05 -5.95 9.57
N GLU A 67 -1.88 -5.37 9.82
CA GLU A 67 -1.75 -3.92 10.02
C GLU A 67 -2.03 -3.18 8.71
N ALA A 68 -1.53 -3.70 7.58
CA ALA A 68 -1.84 -3.14 6.26
C ALA A 68 -3.34 -3.18 5.95
N TYR A 69 -4.05 -4.22 6.38
CA TYR A 69 -5.50 -4.31 6.27
C TYR A 69 -6.21 -3.19 7.04
N LEU A 70 -5.85 -2.99 8.32
CA LEU A 70 -6.38 -1.89 9.12
C LEU A 70 -6.05 -0.52 8.51
N GLN A 71 -4.80 -0.32 8.10
CA GLN A 71 -4.40 0.92 7.46
C GLN A 71 -5.16 1.17 6.15
N THR A 72 -5.39 0.14 5.33
CA THR A 72 -6.17 0.25 4.11
C THR A 72 -7.61 0.62 4.41
N TYR A 73 -8.24 -0.03 5.39
CA TYR A 73 -9.59 0.29 5.82
C TYR A 73 -9.72 1.76 6.26
N LEU A 74 -8.78 2.25 7.06
CA LEU A 74 -8.77 3.64 7.52
C LEU A 74 -8.43 4.63 6.40
N SER A 75 -7.62 4.22 5.42
CA SER A 75 -7.21 5.09 4.31
C SER A 75 -8.29 5.22 3.24
N ARG A 76 -9.03 4.15 2.97
CA ARG A 76 -10.09 4.09 1.94
C ARG A 76 -11.48 4.32 2.50
N GLY A 77 -11.58 4.45 3.81
CA GLY A 77 -12.81 4.62 4.54
C GLY A 77 -13.49 5.95 4.26
N ASP A 78 -14.82 5.96 4.39
CA ASP A 78 -15.60 7.20 4.47
C ASP A 78 -16.18 7.40 5.88
N ARG A 79 -17.13 8.33 6.02
CA ARG A 79 -17.81 8.61 7.29
C ARG A 79 -18.37 7.38 8.00
N ARG A 80 -18.65 6.28 7.30
CA ARG A 80 -19.14 5.03 7.88
C ARG A 80 -18.09 4.33 8.74
N VAL A 81 -16.80 4.62 8.55
CA VAL A 81 -15.71 4.15 9.43
C VAL A 81 -15.87 4.64 10.88
N LEU A 82 -16.72 5.63 11.13
CA LEU A 82 -17.10 6.02 12.49
C LEU A 82 -17.56 4.84 13.35
N SER A 83 -18.20 3.80 12.78
CA SER A 83 -18.59 2.60 13.55
C SER A 83 -17.38 1.92 14.19
N PHE A 84 -16.26 1.83 13.48
CA PHE A 84 -15.02 1.25 13.98
C PHE A 84 -14.52 2.04 15.19
N PHE A 85 -14.45 3.37 15.08
CA PHE A 85 -13.94 4.21 16.18
C PHE A 85 -14.82 4.15 17.43
N LYS A 86 -16.14 4.08 17.26
CA LYS A 86 -17.08 3.89 18.39
C LYS A 86 -16.79 2.58 19.14
N THR A 87 -16.69 1.47 18.42
CA THR A 87 -16.39 0.18 19.03
C THR A 87 -14.99 0.14 19.62
N TYR A 88 -13.99 0.67 18.90
CA TYR A 88 -12.60 0.72 19.34
C TYR A 88 -12.45 1.48 20.66
N LEU A 89 -13.12 2.61 20.82
CA LEU A 89 -13.10 3.36 22.07
C LEU A 89 -13.84 2.60 23.19
N ALA A 90 -15.02 2.06 22.90
CA ALA A 90 -15.85 1.39 23.90
C ALA A 90 -15.27 0.05 24.40
N ASN A 91 -14.45 -0.62 23.59
CA ASN A 91 -13.91 -1.95 23.89
C ASN A 91 -12.48 -1.93 24.48
N GLY A 92 -11.95 -0.77 24.84
CA GLY A 92 -10.59 -0.65 25.39
C GLY A 92 -9.48 -0.70 24.34
N HIS A 93 -9.74 -0.13 23.15
CA HIS A 93 -8.77 0.00 22.06
C HIS A 93 -8.37 -1.34 21.40
N ASP A 94 -9.28 -2.32 21.36
CA ASP A 94 -9.10 -3.56 20.58
C ASP A 94 -9.55 -3.37 19.12
N ALA A 95 -8.56 -3.15 18.25
CA ALA A 95 -8.79 -2.96 16.82
C ALA A 95 -9.35 -4.21 16.12
N LYS A 96 -8.99 -5.43 16.57
CA LYS A 96 -9.47 -6.66 15.94
C LYS A 96 -10.96 -6.83 16.19
N LYS A 97 -11.40 -6.62 17.43
CA LYS A 97 -12.82 -6.65 17.78
C LYS A 97 -13.58 -5.51 17.11
N ALA A 98 -13.01 -4.31 17.06
CA ALA A 98 -13.63 -3.17 16.39
C ALA A 98 -13.81 -3.40 14.87
N LEU A 99 -12.85 -4.02 14.19
CA LEU A 99 -12.99 -4.42 12.78
C LEU A 99 -14.10 -5.47 12.60
N ALA A 100 -14.18 -6.47 13.48
CA ALA A 100 -15.17 -7.54 13.39
C ALA A 100 -16.61 -7.04 13.58
N GLU A 101 -16.81 -5.98 14.38
CA GLU A 101 -18.12 -5.38 14.67
C GLU A 101 -18.44 -4.16 13.79
N SER A 102 -17.54 -3.79 12.87
CA SER A 102 -17.74 -2.64 11.98
C SER A 102 -18.85 -2.89 10.96
N SER A 103 -19.69 -1.86 10.74
CA SER A 103 -20.76 -1.89 9.76
C SER A 103 -20.76 -0.59 8.94
N PRO A 104 -20.59 -0.65 7.61
CA PRO A 104 -20.49 -1.86 6.79
C PRO A 104 -19.16 -2.60 7.00
N SER A 105 -19.10 -3.86 6.53
CA SER A 105 -17.91 -4.69 6.65
C SER A 105 -16.67 -3.97 6.12
N PRO A 106 -15.52 -3.99 6.83
CA PRO A 106 -14.28 -3.37 6.35
C PRO A 106 -13.84 -3.87 4.97
N ASP A 107 -14.18 -5.12 4.60
CA ASP A 107 -13.91 -5.69 3.28
C ASP A 107 -14.53 -4.87 2.13
N SER A 108 -15.67 -4.21 2.37
CA SER A 108 -16.33 -3.34 1.40
C SER A 108 -15.51 -2.10 1.03
N PHE A 109 -14.50 -1.76 1.81
CA PHE A 109 -13.52 -0.71 1.52
C PHE A 109 -12.17 -1.28 1.09
N VAL A 110 -11.67 -2.30 1.79
CA VAL A 110 -10.31 -2.84 1.59
C VAL A 110 -10.16 -3.56 0.25
N TYR A 111 -11.15 -4.38 -0.11
CA TYR A 111 -11.09 -5.25 -1.28
C TYR A 111 -11.93 -4.76 -2.46
N ARG A 112 -12.64 -3.63 -2.30
CA ARG A 112 -13.37 -2.99 -3.40
C ARG A 112 -12.38 -2.51 -4.46
N GLN A 113 -12.57 -2.89 -5.71
CA GLN A 113 -12.00 -2.16 -6.84
C GLN A 113 -12.87 -0.93 -7.10
N TYR A 114 -12.25 0.24 -7.20
CA TYR A 114 -12.94 1.44 -7.69
C TYR A 114 -12.69 1.61 -9.18
N GLU A 115 -13.68 2.13 -9.89
CA GLU A 115 -13.55 2.50 -11.30
C GLU A 115 -13.20 3.98 -11.47
N LYS A 116 -12.87 4.41 -12.69
CA LYS A 116 -12.46 5.79 -12.99
C LYS A 116 -13.44 6.82 -12.44
N ASP A 117 -14.72 6.59 -12.69
CA ASP A 117 -15.81 7.53 -12.43
C ASP A 117 -16.53 7.24 -11.10
N ASP A 118 -16.00 6.33 -10.28
CA ASP A 118 -16.48 6.14 -8.92
C ASP A 118 -16.19 7.39 -8.08
N ILE A 119 -17.19 7.83 -7.31
CA ILE A 119 -17.01 8.90 -6.32
C ILE A 119 -16.18 8.37 -5.16
N LEU A 120 -15.01 8.98 -4.93
CA LEU A 120 -14.13 8.65 -3.82
C LEU A 120 -14.42 9.55 -2.61
N PRO A 121 -14.36 9.02 -1.38
CA PRO A 121 -14.67 9.80 -0.17
C PRO A 121 -13.80 11.05 0.04
N TRP A 122 -12.60 11.06 -0.53
CA TRP A 122 -11.62 12.14 -0.42
C TRP A 122 -11.63 13.10 -1.61
N ASP A 123 -12.51 12.91 -2.61
CA ASP A 123 -12.64 13.84 -3.75
C ASP A 123 -13.09 15.25 -3.33
N ILE A 124 -13.54 15.41 -2.08
CA ILE A 124 -13.86 16.72 -1.49
C ILE A 124 -12.61 17.59 -1.26
N VAL A 125 -11.40 17.02 -1.34
CA VAL A 125 -10.14 17.73 -1.13
C VAL A 125 -9.54 18.11 -2.48
N ASP A 126 -9.40 19.40 -2.74
CA ASP A 126 -8.61 19.88 -3.87
C ASP A 126 -7.11 19.74 -3.56
N HIS A 127 -6.44 18.96 -4.40
CA HIS A 127 -5.01 18.68 -4.28
C HIS A 127 -4.15 19.50 -5.28
N GLY A 128 -4.77 20.29 -6.15
CA GLY A 128 -4.08 21.16 -7.12
C GLY A 128 -3.49 20.46 -8.34
N TYR A 129 -3.62 19.13 -8.48
CA TYR A 129 -3.27 18.42 -9.71
C TYR A 129 -4.45 18.40 -10.70
N LYS A 130 -4.16 18.24 -11.99
CA LYS A 130 -5.17 18.04 -13.04
C LYS A 130 -6.03 16.81 -12.74
N ASN A 131 -7.35 16.92 -12.89
CA ASN A 131 -8.32 15.87 -12.53
C ASN A 131 -7.95 14.46 -13.04
N ASP A 132 -7.51 14.32 -14.29
CA ASP A 132 -7.18 13.02 -14.89
C ASP A 132 -5.74 12.53 -14.61
N PHE A 133 -4.90 13.31 -13.91
CA PHE A 133 -3.49 12.99 -13.74
C PHE A 133 -3.28 11.67 -13.02
N LEU A 134 -3.87 11.50 -11.82
CA LEU A 134 -3.69 10.29 -11.03
C LEU A 134 -4.25 9.05 -11.73
N TRP A 135 -5.37 9.18 -12.45
CA TRP A 135 -5.92 8.07 -13.23
C TRP A 135 -5.00 7.67 -14.39
N SER A 136 -4.47 8.65 -15.11
CA SER A 136 -3.52 8.41 -16.19
C SER A 136 -2.23 7.75 -15.67
N ASP A 137 -1.78 8.15 -14.49
CA ASP A 137 -0.61 7.56 -13.83
C ASP A 137 -0.89 6.14 -13.32
N TYR A 138 -2.09 5.89 -12.80
CA TYR A 138 -2.55 4.55 -12.43
C TYR A 138 -2.50 3.59 -13.62
N GLN A 139 -3.10 3.98 -14.75
CA GLN A 139 -3.12 3.19 -15.98
C GLN A 139 -1.71 2.94 -16.55
N ARG A 140 -0.81 3.91 -16.38
CA ARG A 140 0.61 3.77 -16.73
C ARG A 140 1.30 2.75 -15.84
N GLY A 141 1.11 2.84 -14.53
CA GLY A 141 1.69 1.91 -13.55
C GLY A 141 1.23 0.47 -13.75
N LEU A 142 -0.04 0.26 -14.10
CA LEU A 142 -0.56 -1.07 -14.46
C LEU A 142 0.10 -1.67 -15.71
N LYS A 143 0.66 -0.84 -16.59
CA LYS A 143 1.40 -1.23 -17.79
C LYS A 143 2.92 -1.25 -17.58
N GLU A 144 3.37 -1.29 -16.32
CA GLU A 144 4.78 -1.26 -15.93
C GLU A 144 5.52 0.00 -16.41
N GLY A 145 4.77 1.06 -16.73
CA GLY A 145 5.31 2.33 -17.15
C GLY A 145 5.80 3.16 -15.96
N VAL A 146 6.79 4.01 -16.21
CA VAL A 146 7.38 4.89 -15.20
C VAL A 146 6.94 6.33 -15.45
N THR A 147 6.63 7.04 -14.38
CA THR A 147 6.46 8.50 -14.43
C THR A 147 7.80 9.18 -14.14
N PRO A 148 8.25 10.11 -15.01
CA PRO A 148 9.51 10.81 -14.81
C PRO A 148 9.58 11.51 -13.45
N VAL A 149 10.80 11.67 -12.93
CA VAL A 149 11.05 12.44 -11.71
C VAL A 149 10.51 13.86 -11.89
N CYS A 150 9.83 14.37 -10.87
CA CYS A 150 9.33 15.75 -10.87
C CYS A 150 10.49 16.71 -10.65
N ASP A 151 10.87 17.45 -11.70
CA ASP A 151 11.71 18.64 -11.59
C ASP A 151 10.79 19.87 -11.48
N THR A 152 10.72 20.46 -10.30
CA THR A 152 9.80 21.58 -10.02
C THR A 152 10.11 22.86 -10.80
N ALA A 153 11.29 22.96 -11.43
CA ALA A 153 11.63 24.10 -12.28
C ALA A 153 10.97 24.03 -13.66
N VAL A 154 10.66 22.83 -14.18
CA VAL A 154 10.23 22.64 -15.58
C VAL A 154 9.06 21.67 -15.76
N CYS A 155 8.70 20.87 -14.76
CA CYS A 155 7.67 19.84 -14.87
C CYS A 155 6.27 20.45 -15.03
N LYS A 156 5.51 19.96 -16.00
CA LYS A 156 4.10 20.35 -16.25
C LYS A 156 3.13 19.17 -16.27
N ILE A 157 3.59 17.99 -15.83
CA ILE A 157 2.87 16.71 -15.96
C ILE A 157 1.58 16.74 -15.13
N CYS A 158 1.68 16.89 -13.81
CA CYS A 158 0.52 16.93 -12.91
C CYS A 158 -0.19 18.29 -12.90
N GLY A 159 0.49 19.36 -13.35
CA GLY A 159 -0.04 20.72 -13.39
C GLY A 159 0.18 21.57 -12.13
N ILE A 160 0.93 21.08 -11.14
CA ILE A 160 1.19 21.80 -9.88
C ILE A 160 2.28 22.87 -10.02
N CYS A 161 3.38 22.57 -10.73
CA CYS A 161 4.50 23.49 -10.96
C CYS A 161 4.26 24.35 -12.20
#